data_AF-A0A0W7YS85-F1
#
_entry.id   AF-A0A0W7YS85-F1
#
_cell.length_a   1.000
_cell.length_b   1.000
_cell.length_c   1.000
_cell.angle_alpha   90.00
_cell.angle_beta   90.00
_cell.angle_gamma   90.00
#
_symmetry.space_group_name_H-M   'P 1'
#
loop_
_entity.id
_entity.type
_entity.pdbx_description
1 polymer ?
#
loop_
_entity_poly.entity_id
_entity_poly.type
_entity_poly.pdbx_seq_one_letter_code
_entity_poly.pdbx_strand_id
1 'polypeptide(L)'
;MTTTKPHGYWQRNAQLLRDQAKTMTCKELATAHHATPKQIRHQLHLLKTTCKSAKLARYEHLSELCKKQLSVRQIAELEGKTTSAIYQELKLHGLSTINTQLRWTEAAIAELTEQAQTRTAAELAALRQFELKYMYKLLRRFGIKTRPHRTVVPRSPKPKAAPKQRTAAAYTPVLRKPAQPAYALPQPKPQPEIIWPAHVQVQRITTRIPDNAPMCASTSRKPLVLGKNFCNGPRAT
;
A
#
# COMPACT_ATOMS: atom_id res chain seq x y z
N MET A 1 -15.48 2.81 -29.25
CA MET A 1 -16.41 3.40 -30.23
C MET A 1 -17.46 4.24 -29.50
N THR A 2 -17.48 5.55 -29.71
CA THR A 2 -18.49 6.48 -29.14
C THR A 2 -19.36 6.98 -30.27
N THR A 3 -20.67 6.71 -30.22
CA THR A 3 -21.60 7.00 -31.31
C THR A 3 -22.44 8.24 -31.01
N THR A 4 -22.57 9.12 -32.00
CA THR A 4 -23.55 10.21 -31.98
C THR A 4 -24.94 9.59 -31.93
N LYS A 5 -25.77 9.97 -30.95
CA LYS A 5 -27.09 9.38 -30.77
C LYS A 5 -28.08 9.93 -31.80
N PRO A 6 -29.01 9.09 -32.28
CA PRO A 6 -30.07 9.55 -33.16
C PRO A 6 -30.92 10.61 -32.45
N HIS A 7 -31.49 11.52 -33.24
CA HIS A 7 -32.31 12.59 -32.73
C HIS A 7 -33.49 12.04 -31.89
N GLY A 8 -33.73 12.63 -30.72
CA GLY A 8 -34.82 12.24 -29.82
C GLY A 8 -34.50 11.08 -28.88
N TYR A 9 -33.35 10.40 -29.03
CA TYR A 9 -32.96 9.27 -28.17
C TYR A 9 -33.00 9.61 -26.68
N TRP A 10 -32.42 10.75 -26.28
CA TRP A 10 -32.34 11.16 -24.88
C TRP A 10 -33.70 11.54 -24.29
N GLN A 11 -34.58 12.12 -25.11
CA GLN A 11 -35.92 12.50 -24.67
C GLN A 11 -36.77 11.25 -24.39
N ARG A 12 -36.69 10.24 -25.26
CA ARG A 12 -37.40 8.95 -25.08
C ARG A 12 -36.88 8.15 -23.88
N ASN A 13 -35.58 8.23 -23.58
CA ASN A 13 -34.95 7.49 -22.49
C ASN A 13 -34.72 8.33 -21.22
N ALA A 14 -35.35 9.50 -21.11
CA ALA A 14 -35.12 10.44 -20.01
C ALA A 14 -35.43 9.83 -18.63
N GLN A 15 -36.53 9.07 -18.53
CA GLN A 15 -36.93 8.41 -17.29
C GLN A 15 -35.95 7.30 -16.90
N LEU A 16 -35.59 6.44 -17.85
CA LEU A 16 -34.57 5.40 -17.65
C LEU A 16 -33.24 5.99 -17.17
N LEU A 17 -32.79 7.07 -17.81
CA LEU A 17 -31.54 7.75 -17.44
C LEU A 17 -31.60 8.32 -16.02
N ARG A 18 -32.75 8.86 -15.58
CA ARG A 18 -32.95 9.33 -14.19
C ARG A 18 -32.88 8.19 -13.18
N ASP A 19 -33.52 7.07 -13.48
CA ASP A 19 -33.56 5.94 -12.55
C ASP A 19 -32.20 5.24 -12.45
N GLN A 20 -31.49 5.09 -13.57
CA GLN A 20 -30.12 4.57 -13.57
C GLN A 20 -29.12 5.53 -12.90
N ALA A 21 -29.32 6.84 -13.00
CA ALA A 21 -28.42 7.82 -12.36
C ALA A 21 -28.40 7.73 -10.83
N LYS A 22 -29.45 7.20 -10.20
CA LYS A 22 -29.51 6.98 -8.74
C LYS A 22 -28.50 5.91 -8.28
N THR A 23 -28.24 4.91 -9.11
CA THR A 23 -27.46 3.73 -8.73
C THR A 23 -26.09 3.66 -9.41
N MET A 24 -25.94 4.28 -10.58
CA MET A 24 -24.76 4.17 -11.42
C MET A 24 -23.92 5.45 -11.46
N THR A 25 -22.60 5.29 -11.63
CA THR A 25 -21.70 6.42 -11.87
C THR A 25 -21.82 6.93 -13.31
N CYS A 26 -21.43 8.18 -13.56
CA CYS A 26 -21.45 8.74 -14.91
C CYS A 26 -20.56 7.97 -15.92
N LYS A 27 -19.55 7.21 -15.46
CA LYS A 27 -18.75 6.32 -16.33
C LYS A 27 -19.53 5.08 -16.74
N GLU A 28 -20.22 4.46 -15.78
CA GLU A 28 -21.06 3.27 -16.04
C GLU A 28 -22.25 3.61 -16.95
N LEU A 29 -22.88 4.76 -16.74
CA LEU A 29 -23.93 5.27 -17.62
C LEU A 29 -23.41 5.52 -19.04
N ALA A 30 -22.19 6.06 -19.16
CA ALA A 30 -21.56 6.30 -20.45
C ALA A 30 -21.32 4.98 -21.21
N THR A 31 -20.90 3.93 -20.50
CA THR A 31 -20.78 2.59 -21.10
C THR A 31 -22.13 1.99 -21.47
N ALA A 32 -23.13 2.07 -20.59
CA ALA A 32 -24.46 1.50 -20.81
C ALA A 32 -25.18 2.13 -22.01
N HIS A 33 -25.03 3.44 -22.19
CA HIS A 33 -25.62 4.16 -23.31
C HIS A 33 -24.67 4.29 -24.50
N HIS A 34 -23.48 3.67 -24.52
CA HIS A 34 -22.45 3.86 -25.56
C HIS A 34 -22.24 5.35 -25.91
N ALA A 35 -22.13 6.19 -24.89
CA ALA A 35 -22.01 7.64 -25.00
C ALA A 35 -20.73 8.10 -24.28
N THR A 36 -20.35 9.37 -24.47
CA THR A 36 -19.26 9.95 -23.69
C THR A 36 -19.75 10.39 -22.29
N PRO A 37 -18.89 10.37 -21.26
CA PRO A 37 -19.25 10.92 -19.94
C PRO A 37 -19.63 12.40 -19.97
N LYS A 38 -19.19 13.16 -20.98
CA LYS A 38 -19.57 14.56 -21.19
C LYS A 38 -21.02 14.67 -21.67
N GLN A 39 -21.43 13.83 -22.63
CA GLN A 39 -22.82 13.74 -23.08
C GLN A 39 -23.75 13.33 -21.93
N ILE A 40 -23.39 12.30 -21.16
CA ILE A 40 -24.19 11.89 -19.99
C ILE A 40 -24.34 13.04 -18.98
N ARG A 41 -23.25 13.71 -18.61
CA ARG A 41 -23.31 14.86 -17.70
C ARG A 41 -24.20 15.97 -18.21
N HIS A 42 -24.13 16.28 -19.49
CA HIS A 42 -24.99 17.29 -20.11
C HIS A 42 -26.47 16.88 -20.07
N GLN A 43 -26.79 15.62 -20.38
CA GLN A 43 -28.17 15.12 -20.34
C GLN A 43 -28.73 15.08 -18.90
N LEU A 44 -27.93 14.65 -17.93
CA LEU A 44 -28.33 14.68 -16.51
C LEU A 44 -28.57 16.12 -16.02
N HIS A 45 -27.75 17.08 -16.46
CA HIS A 45 -27.96 18.50 -16.17
C HIS A 45 -29.29 19.01 -16.71
N LEU A 46 -29.64 18.70 -17.97
CA LEU A 46 -30.94 19.06 -18.56
C LEU A 46 -32.10 18.44 -17.78
N LEU A 47 -31.91 17.22 -17.27
CA LEU A 47 -32.91 16.50 -16.47
C LEU A 47 -32.96 16.93 -14.99
N LYS A 48 -32.13 17.89 -14.57
CA LYS A 48 -31.96 18.38 -13.19
C LYS A 48 -31.65 17.27 -12.18
N THR A 49 -30.83 16.31 -12.59
CA THR A 49 -30.40 15.18 -11.75
C THR A 49 -28.89 15.00 -11.80
N THR A 50 -28.33 14.21 -10.88
CA THR A 50 -26.90 13.91 -10.80
C THR A 50 -26.69 12.40 -10.70
N CYS A 51 -25.61 11.91 -11.33
CA CYS A 51 -25.21 10.52 -11.16
C CYS A 51 -24.63 10.26 -9.76
N LYS A 52 -24.62 9.00 -9.35
CA LYS A 52 -23.93 8.57 -8.13
C LYS A 52 -22.46 9.00 -8.17
N SER A 53 -21.99 9.58 -7.07
CA SER A 53 -20.60 10.05 -7.00
C SER A 53 -19.64 8.86 -7.03
N ALA A 54 -18.52 9.00 -7.74
CA ALA A 54 -17.50 7.95 -7.79
C ALA A 54 -16.93 7.63 -6.40
N LYS A 55 -16.85 8.65 -5.51
CA LYS A 55 -16.41 8.47 -4.12
C LYS A 55 -17.35 7.57 -3.32
N LEU A 56 -18.66 7.76 -3.49
CA LEU A 56 -19.68 6.97 -2.78
C LEU A 56 -19.79 5.56 -3.35
N ALA A 57 -19.76 5.41 -4.67
CA ALA A 57 -19.69 4.09 -5.30
C ALA A 57 -18.43 3.31 -4.86
N ARG A 58 -17.29 4.01 -4.73
CA ARG A 58 -16.05 3.39 -4.25
C ARG A 58 -16.14 2.95 -2.79
N TYR A 59 -16.70 3.80 -1.93
CA TYR A 59 -16.94 3.48 -0.53
C TYR A 59 -17.80 2.23 -0.37
N GLU A 60 -18.93 2.17 -1.07
CA GLU A 60 -19.85 1.03 -0.98
C GLU A 60 -19.20 -0.27 -1.44
N HIS A 61 -18.46 -0.24 -2.56
CA HIS A 61 -17.74 -1.39 -3.06
C HIS A 61 -16.71 -1.91 -2.03
N LEU A 62 -15.87 -1.02 -1.49
CA LEU A 62 -14.88 -1.39 -0.48
C LEU A 62 -15.56 -1.90 0.82
N SER A 63 -16.69 -1.29 1.21
CA SER A 63 -17.48 -1.72 2.36
C SER A 63 -18.03 -3.14 2.17
N GLU A 64 -18.54 -3.48 0.99
CA GLU A 64 -18.99 -4.84 0.67
C GLU A 64 -17.85 -5.86 0.72
N LEU A 65 -16.67 -5.52 0.19
CA LEU A 65 -15.49 -6.37 0.27
C LEU A 65 -15.04 -6.57 1.73
N CYS A 66 -15.14 -5.52 2.56
CA CYS A 66 -14.86 -5.64 3.99
C CYS A 66 -15.88 -6.53 4.72
N LYS A 67 -17.17 -6.46 4.38
CA LYS A 67 -18.22 -7.35 4.93
C LYS A 67 -17.98 -8.81 4.58
N LYS A 68 -17.46 -9.07 3.38
CA LYS A 68 -17.04 -10.41 2.92
C LYS A 68 -15.75 -10.90 3.60
N GLN A 69 -15.23 -10.18 4.59
CA GLN A 69 -14.10 -10.60 5.41
C GLN A 69 -12.79 -10.79 4.63
N LEU A 70 -12.65 -10.13 3.47
CA LEU A 70 -11.45 -10.23 2.64
C LEU A 70 -10.28 -9.45 3.25
N SER A 71 -9.07 -10.02 3.14
CA SER A 71 -7.84 -9.33 3.50
C SER A 71 -7.47 -8.27 2.45
N VAL A 72 -6.65 -7.28 2.84
CA VAL A 72 -6.16 -6.24 1.91
C VAL A 72 -5.45 -6.83 0.69
N ARG A 73 -4.71 -7.94 0.88
CA ARG A 73 -4.01 -8.62 -0.21
C ARG A 73 -4.98 -9.23 -1.22
N GLN A 74 -6.02 -9.91 -0.74
CA GLN A 74 -7.05 -10.48 -1.62
C GLN A 74 -7.81 -9.38 -2.37
N ILE A 75 -8.13 -8.27 -1.70
CA ILE A 75 -8.78 -7.12 -2.35
C ILE A 75 -7.86 -6.52 -3.44
N ALA A 76 -6.57 -6.37 -3.13
CA ALA A 76 -5.59 -5.86 -4.09
C ALA A 76 -5.46 -6.76 -5.33
N GLU A 77 -5.45 -8.08 -5.14
CA GLU A 77 -5.42 -9.08 -6.21
C GLU A 77 -6.71 -9.05 -7.07
N LEU A 78 -7.89 -8.94 -6.45
CA LEU A 78 -9.17 -8.86 -7.16
C LEU A 78 -9.31 -7.59 -8.02
N GLU A 79 -8.76 -6.48 -7.53
CA GLU A 79 -8.86 -5.19 -8.23
C GLU A 79 -7.65 -4.88 -9.13
N GLY A 80 -6.63 -5.74 -9.14
CA GLY A 80 -5.38 -5.50 -9.88
C GLY A 80 -4.62 -4.26 -9.41
N LYS A 81 -4.71 -3.92 -8.12
CA LYS A 81 -4.07 -2.76 -7.50
C LYS A 81 -2.96 -3.20 -6.54
N THR A 82 -2.10 -2.27 -6.15
CA THR A 82 -1.13 -2.53 -5.09
C THR A 82 -1.80 -2.52 -3.72
N THR A 83 -1.28 -3.33 -2.79
CA THR A 83 -1.76 -3.38 -1.40
C THR A 83 -1.70 -2.02 -0.72
N SER A 84 -0.66 -1.22 -0.99
CA SER A 84 -0.51 0.14 -0.46
C SER A 84 -1.61 1.09 -0.93
N ALA A 85 -2.01 1.01 -2.22
CA ALA A 85 -3.11 1.80 -2.75
C ALA A 85 -4.44 1.45 -2.06
N ILE A 86 -4.72 0.15 -1.88
CA ILE A 86 -5.92 -0.30 -1.15
C ILE A 86 -5.90 0.17 0.30
N TYR A 87 -4.75 0.11 0.99
CA TYR A 87 -4.62 0.63 2.35
C TYR A 87 -4.93 2.12 2.44
N GLN A 88 -4.44 2.92 1.50
CA GLN A 88 -4.71 4.35 1.45
C GLN A 88 -6.20 4.62 1.21
N GLU A 89 -6.82 3.92 0.27
CA GLU A 89 -8.25 4.08 -0.02
C GLU A 89 -9.12 3.67 1.17
N LEU A 90 -8.84 2.54 1.82
CA LEU A 90 -9.53 2.11 3.04
C LEU A 90 -9.42 3.16 4.14
N LYS A 91 -8.20 3.70 4.36
CA LYS A 91 -7.96 4.75 5.35
C LYS A 91 -8.73 6.03 5.03
N LEU A 92 -8.75 6.46 3.77
CA LEU A 92 -9.51 7.64 3.32
C LEU A 92 -11.02 7.49 3.54
N HIS A 93 -11.52 6.26 3.49
CA HIS A 93 -12.92 5.92 3.66
C HIS A 93 -13.29 5.50 5.09
N GLY A 94 -12.34 5.48 6.04
CA GLY A 94 -12.57 5.03 7.41
C GLY A 94 -12.94 3.55 7.52
N LEU A 95 -12.64 2.75 6.49
CA LEU A 95 -12.94 1.33 6.44
C LEU A 95 -11.76 0.51 6.97
N SER A 96 -12.07 -0.53 7.73
CA SER A 96 -11.08 -1.54 8.13
C SER A 96 -11.47 -2.88 7.54
N THR A 97 -10.57 -3.47 6.77
CA THR A 97 -10.67 -4.89 6.39
C THR A 97 -10.38 -5.78 7.60
N ILE A 98 -10.50 -7.10 7.42
CA ILE A 98 -9.82 -8.04 8.31
C ILE A 98 -8.32 -7.82 8.14
N ASN A 99 -7.81 -6.93 8.96
CA ASN A 99 -6.40 -6.77 9.18
C ASN A 99 -5.91 -8.11 9.73
N THR A 100 -4.83 -8.64 9.19
CA THR A 100 -4.14 -9.89 9.52
C THR A 100 -3.65 -9.99 10.98
N GLN A 101 -4.11 -9.09 11.85
CA GLN A 101 -4.31 -9.47 13.22
C GLN A 101 -5.34 -10.60 13.16
N LEU A 102 -4.91 -11.86 13.33
CA LEU A 102 -5.74 -12.78 14.08
C LEU A 102 -6.37 -11.93 15.17
N ARG A 103 -7.67 -11.61 15.06
CA ARG A 103 -8.38 -10.99 16.16
C ARG A 103 -8.39 -12.11 17.17
N TRP A 104 -7.38 -12.10 18.02
CA TRP A 104 -7.34 -12.90 19.22
C TRP A 104 -8.60 -12.45 19.95
N THR A 105 -9.64 -13.25 19.84
CA THR A 105 -10.87 -13.06 20.57
C THR A 105 -10.52 -13.16 22.04
N GLU A 106 -11.31 -12.55 22.92
CA GLU A 106 -11.09 -12.68 24.36
C GLU A 106 -11.02 -14.15 24.79
N ALA A 107 -11.82 -15.02 24.14
CA ALA A 107 -11.74 -16.47 24.29
C ALA A 107 -10.38 -17.06 23.87
N ALA A 108 -9.86 -16.70 22.68
CA ALA A 108 -8.56 -17.18 22.23
C ALA A 108 -7.39 -16.67 23.10
N ILE A 109 -7.52 -15.47 23.66
CA ILE A 109 -6.56 -14.92 24.63
C ILE A 109 -6.65 -15.69 25.96
N ALA A 110 -7.85 -16.00 26.44
CA ALA A 110 -8.05 -16.78 27.65
C ALA A 110 -7.47 -18.19 27.51
N GLU A 111 -7.74 -18.88 26.40
CA GLU A 111 -7.13 -20.19 26.08
C GLU A 111 -5.60 -20.11 26.03
N LEU A 112 -5.04 -19.08 25.38
CA LEU A 112 -3.59 -18.91 25.31
C LEU A 112 -2.98 -18.68 26.70
N THR A 113 -3.70 -17.92 27.55
CA THR A 113 -3.29 -17.64 28.93
C THR A 113 -3.28 -18.92 29.77
N GLU A 114 -4.31 -19.75 29.66
CA GLU A 114 -4.40 -21.04 30.37
C GLU A 114 -3.28 -21.99 29.92
N GLN A 115 -3.06 -22.10 28.60
CA GLN A 115 -1.99 -22.94 28.06
C GLN A 115 -0.59 -22.44 28.46
N ALA A 116 -0.39 -21.13 28.61
CA ALA A 116 0.88 -20.53 29.01
C ALA A 116 1.30 -20.83 30.46
N GLN A 117 0.37 -21.23 31.32
CA GLN A 117 0.68 -21.64 32.69
C GLN A 117 1.42 -22.98 32.72
N THR A 118 1.07 -23.89 31.80
CA THR A 118 1.60 -25.27 31.78
C THR A 118 2.72 -25.47 30.77
N ARG A 119 2.72 -24.70 29.67
CA ARG A 119 3.61 -24.88 28.52
C ARG A 119 4.64 -23.76 28.35
N THR A 120 5.76 -24.07 27.72
CA THR A 120 6.77 -23.06 27.34
C THR A 120 6.36 -22.29 26.08
N ALA A 121 6.93 -21.11 25.85
CA ALA A 121 6.66 -20.33 24.64
C ALA A 121 7.00 -21.10 23.33
N ALA A 122 7.99 -22.00 23.38
CA ALA A 122 8.35 -22.87 22.27
C ALA A 122 7.29 -23.94 21.98
N GLU A 123 6.76 -24.58 23.03
CA GLU A 123 5.67 -25.54 22.91
C GLU A 123 4.40 -24.87 22.37
N LEU A 124 4.05 -23.69 22.88
CA LEU A 124 2.91 -22.91 22.39
C LEU A 124 3.05 -22.55 20.91
N ALA A 125 4.26 -22.14 20.50
CA ALA A 125 4.55 -21.81 19.11
C ALA A 125 4.38 -23.04 18.20
N ALA A 126 4.87 -24.21 18.63
CA ALA A 126 4.72 -25.46 17.89
C ALA A 126 3.25 -25.89 17.78
N LEU A 127 2.48 -25.82 18.86
CA LEU A 127 1.07 -26.22 18.90
C LEU A 127 0.18 -25.39 17.99
N ARG A 128 0.43 -24.08 17.91
CA ARG A 128 -0.34 -23.16 17.07
C ARG A 128 0.32 -22.94 15.69
N GLN A 129 1.37 -23.69 15.37
CA GLN A 129 2.14 -23.61 14.12
C GLN A 129 2.62 -22.18 13.79
N PHE A 130 3.05 -21.45 14.81
CA PHE A 130 3.58 -20.10 14.66
C PHE A 130 5.09 -20.07 14.78
N GLU A 131 5.71 -19.07 14.14
CA GLU A 131 7.10 -18.76 14.41
C GLU A 131 7.28 -18.36 15.88
N LEU A 132 8.32 -18.88 16.52
CA LEU A 132 8.64 -18.57 17.91
C LEU A 132 8.75 -17.06 18.18
N LYS A 133 9.33 -16.31 17.23
CA LYS A 133 9.46 -14.85 17.29
C LYS A 133 8.09 -14.15 17.32
N TYR A 134 7.11 -14.69 16.58
CA TYR A 134 5.75 -14.17 16.58
C TYR A 134 5.03 -14.49 17.89
N MET A 135 5.22 -15.70 18.43
CA MET A 135 4.66 -16.09 19.72
C MET A 135 5.16 -15.20 20.87
N TYR A 136 6.46 -14.90 20.94
CA TYR A 136 6.99 -13.96 21.95
C TYR A 136 6.38 -12.56 21.84
N LYS A 137 6.15 -12.06 20.62
CA LYS A 137 5.48 -10.77 20.41
C LYS A 137 4.03 -10.81 20.90
N LEU A 138 3.31 -11.90 20.65
CA LEU A 138 1.93 -12.07 21.10
C LEU A 138 1.82 -12.13 22.63
N LEU A 139 2.63 -12.97 23.28
CA LEU A 139 2.65 -13.11 24.73
C LEU A 139 2.98 -11.78 25.41
N ARG A 140 3.94 -11.02 24.86
CA ARG A 140 4.27 -9.67 25.34
C ARG A 140 3.13 -8.67 25.15
N ARG A 141 2.44 -8.74 24.00
CA ARG A 141 1.31 -7.85 23.67
C ARG A 141 0.12 -8.05 24.62
N PHE A 142 -0.12 -9.29 25.04
CA PHE A 142 -1.22 -9.64 25.95
C PHE A 142 -0.80 -9.73 27.43
N GLY A 143 0.46 -9.45 27.77
CA GLY A 143 0.95 -9.50 29.15
C GLY A 143 1.01 -10.91 29.76
N ILE A 144 1.03 -11.97 28.93
CA ILE A 144 0.98 -13.36 29.37
C ILE A 144 2.40 -13.82 29.75
N LYS A 145 2.57 -14.31 30.98
CA LYS A 145 3.83 -14.92 31.45
C LYS A 145 3.81 -16.42 31.14
N THR A 146 4.77 -16.88 30.36
CA THR A 146 4.99 -18.32 30.12
C THR A 146 5.96 -18.91 31.13
N ARG A 147 5.86 -20.24 31.33
CA ARG A 147 6.85 -20.99 32.08
C ARG A 147 8.27 -20.75 31.54
N PRO A 148 9.27 -20.45 32.39
CA PRO A 148 10.64 -20.23 31.94
C PRO A 148 11.21 -21.51 31.31
N HIS A 149 11.99 -21.35 30.25
CA HIS A 149 12.72 -22.44 29.61
C HIS A 149 13.75 -22.97 30.61
N ARG A 150 13.43 -24.03 31.34
CA ARG A 150 14.36 -24.65 32.28
C ARG A 150 15.34 -25.48 31.48
N THR A 151 16.42 -24.85 31.01
CA THR A 151 17.61 -25.57 30.56
C THR A 151 18.22 -26.24 31.80
N VAL A 152 17.79 -27.48 32.06
CA VAL A 152 18.51 -28.36 32.98
C VAL A 152 19.79 -28.75 32.26
N VAL A 153 20.79 -27.87 32.37
CA VAL A 153 22.17 -28.26 32.08
C VAL A 153 22.58 -29.18 33.23
N PRO A 154 22.88 -30.47 32.99
CA PRO A 154 23.49 -31.29 34.03
C PRO A 154 24.81 -30.62 34.42
N ARG A 155 24.90 -30.11 35.65
CA ARG A 155 26.15 -29.59 36.18
C ARG A 155 27.11 -30.77 36.29
N SER A 156 28.07 -30.86 35.37
CA SER A 156 29.21 -31.76 35.51
C SER A 156 29.84 -31.53 36.90
N PRO A 157 30.20 -32.60 37.62
CA PRO A 157 30.78 -32.47 38.95
C PRO A 157 32.12 -31.70 38.85
N LYS A 158 32.20 -30.60 39.60
CA LYS A 158 33.38 -29.74 39.70
C LYS A 158 34.55 -30.59 40.21
N PRO A 159 35.72 -30.64 39.52
CA PRO A 159 36.86 -31.39 40.03
C PRO A 159 37.37 -30.74 41.32
N LYS A 160 37.56 -31.55 42.38
CA LYS A 160 38.16 -31.14 43.65
C LYS A 160 39.57 -30.61 43.37
N ALA A 161 39.83 -29.36 43.74
CA ALA A 161 41.17 -28.78 43.69
C ALA A 161 42.12 -29.57 44.59
N ALA A 162 43.26 -30.02 44.03
CA ALA A 162 44.34 -30.63 44.78
C ALA A 162 44.99 -29.61 45.74
N PRO A 163 45.48 -30.05 46.92
CA PRO A 163 46.09 -29.15 47.90
C PRO A 163 47.43 -28.59 47.38
N LYS A 164 47.60 -27.28 47.48
CA LYS A 164 48.83 -26.57 47.13
C LYS A 164 49.94 -26.91 48.13
N GLN A 165 51.03 -27.51 47.66
CA GLN A 165 52.29 -27.57 48.41
C GLN A 165 52.88 -26.15 48.51
N ARG A 166 53.30 -25.77 49.73
CA ARG A 166 54.10 -24.57 49.99
C ARG A 166 55.54 -24.85 49.59
N THR A 167 56.04 -24.16 48.57
CA THR A 167 57.48 -24.07 48.29
C THR A 167 57.94 -22.65 48.58
N ALA A 168 59.04 -22.57 49.35
CA ALA A 168 59.64 -21.34 49.83
C ALA A 168 60.27 -20.51 48.70
N ALA A 169 60.44 -19.23 48.99
CA ALA A 169 60.80 -18.14 48.09
C ALA A 169 62.06 -18.40 47.25
N ALA A 170 61.96 -18.09 45.95
CA ALA A 170 63.09 -17.70 45.13
C ALA A 170 62.72 -16.41 44.38
N TYR A 171 63.44 -15.36 44.73
CA TYR A 171 63.35 -14.01 44.20
C TYR A 171 63.64 -14.01 42.68
N THR A 172 62.74 -13.45 41.87
CA THR A 172 63.03 -13.15 40.46
C THR A 172 62.54 -11.75 40.11
N PRO A 173 63.37 -10.94 39.42
CA PRO A 173 63.21 -9.49 39.34
C PRO A 173 62.10 -9.05 38.40
N VAL A 174 61.45 -7.95 38.79
CA VAL A 174 60.38 -7.25 38.05
C VAL A 174 60.92 -6.75 36.71
N LEU A 175 60.60 -7.46 35.62
CA LEU A 175 60.72 -6.95 34.26
C LEU A 175 59.60 -5.94 34.02
N ARG A 176 60.00 -4.67 33.83
CA ARG A 176 59.15 -3.55 33.43
C ARG A 176 58.25 -3.95 32.25
N LYS A 177 56.94 -3.79 32.40
CA LYS A 177 55.98 -3.81 31.29
C LYS A 177 56.36 -2.71 30.28
N PRO A 178 56.53 -3.02 28.98
CA PRO A 178 56.44 -1.98 27.96
C PRO A 178 54.99 -1.49 27.84
N ALA A 179 54.85 -0.22 27.46
CA ALA A 179 53.59 0.49 27.29
C ALA A 179 52.65 -0.26 26.32
N GLN A 180 51.35 -0.27 26.64
CA GLN A 180 50.34 -0.77 25.72
C GLN A 180 50.30 0.13 24.47
N PRO A 181 50.30 -0.43 23.25
CA PRO A 181 49.88 0.35 22.09
C PRO A 181 48.39 0.63 22.23
N ALA A 182 48.02 1.89 22.03
CA ALA A 182 46.63 2.34 21.95
C ALA A 182 45.89 1.49 20.90
N TYR A 183 44.82 0.81 21.33
CA TYR A 183 43.93 0.13 20.40
C TYR A 183 43.35 1.16 19.42
N ALA A 184 43.61 0.93 18.13
CA ALA A 184 43.05 1.69 17.03
C ALA A 184 41.51 1.68 17.12
N LEU A 185 40.93 2.87 17.01
CA LEU A 185 39.49 3.06 16.82
C LEU A 185 39.03 2.24 15.60
N PRO A 186 37.88 1.52 15.68
CA PRO A 186 37.34 0.83 14.51
C PRO A 186 36.99 1.87 13.43
N GLN A 187 37.58 1.70 12.24
CA GLN A 187 37.30 2.58 11.11
C GLN A 187 35.81 2.51 10.72
N PRO A 188 35.19 3.65 10.36
CA PRO A 188 33.83 3.64 9.84
C PRO A 188 33.79 2.91 8.49
N LYS A 189 32.79 2.03 8.32
CA LYS A 189 32.52 1.34 7.05
C LYS A 189 32.29 2.37 5.93
N PRO A 190 32.78 2.10 4.71
CA PRO A 190 32.49 2.97 3.56
C PRO A 190 30.98 2.99 3.29
N GLN A 191 30.42 4.20 3.17
CA GLN A 191 29.06 4.42 2.69
C GLN A 191 28.98 4.01 1.22
N PRO A 192 27.89 3.37 0.76
CA PRO A 192 27.68 3.21 -0.67
C PRO A 192 27.46 4.59 -1.27
N GLU A 193 28.31 4.97 -2.23
CA GLU A 193 28.11 6.15 -3.06
C GLU A 193 26.77 6.01 -3.79
N ILE A 194 25.87 6.96 -3.52
CA ILE A 194 24.66 7.13 -4.31
C ILE A 194 25.13 7.72 -5.64
N ILE A 195 25.30 6.85 -6.63
CA ILE A 195 25.46 7.27 -8.03
C ILE A 195 24.10 7.86 -8.44
N TRP A 196 24.00 9.18 -8.41
CA TRP A 196 22.90 9.88 -9.07
C TRP A 196 23.06 9.67 -10.57
N PRO A 197 22.06 9.14 -11.29
CA PRO A 197 22.11 9.17 -12.74
C PRO A 197 22.04 10.63 -13.19
N ALA A 198 23.21 11.17 -13.55
CA ALA A 198 23.30 12.39 -14.34
C ALA A 198 22.63 12.12 -15.70
N HIS A 199 21.68 12.98 -16.03
CA HIS A 199 21.03 13.11 -17.34
C HIS A 199 20.08 11.98 -17.76
N VAL A 200 18.82 12.12 -17.35
CA VAL A 200 17.71 11.66 -18.20
C VAL A 200 17.66 12.59 -19.41
N GLN A 201 18.29 12.19 -20.51
CA GLN A 201 18.04 12.82 -21.80
C GLN A 201 16.58 12.57 -22.18
N VAL A 202 15.81 13.65 -22.25
CA VAL A 202 14.48 13.66 -22.84
C VAL A 202 14.65 13.40 -24.35
N GLN A 203 14.49 12.15 -24.78
CA GLN A 203 14.38 11.85 -26.20
C GLN A 203 13.07 12.45 -26.72
N ARG A 204 13.19 13.58 -27.43
CA ARG A 204 12.15 14.12 -28.30
C ARG A 204 11.84 13.08 -29.37
N ILE A 205 10.71 12.41 -29.25
CA ILE A 205 10.16 11.60 -30.34
C ILE A 205 9.65 12.58 -31.40
N THR A 206 10.51 12.96 -32.34
CA THR A 206 10.07 13.51 -33.64
C THR A 206 9.54 12.34 -34.46
N THR A 207 8.22 12.16 -34.47
CA THR A 207 7.57 11.29 -35.45
C THR A 207 7.72 11.93 -36.83
N ARG A 208 8.75 11.50 -37.58
CA ARG A 208 8.77 11.64 -39.04
C ARG A 208 7.62 10.81 -39.58
N ILE A 209 6.69 11.49 -40.25
CA ILE A 209 5.64 10.86 -41.04
C ILE A 209 6.34 10.21 -42.24
N PRO A 210 6.14 8.91 -42.52
CA PRO A 210 6.67 8.31 -43.74
C PRO A 210 5.96 8.92 -44.96
N ASP A 211 6.71 9.19 -46.03
CA ASP A 211 6.28 9.83 -47.29
C ASP A 211 5.16 9.09 -48.07
N ASN A 212 4.57 8.04 -47.50
CA ASN A 212 3.53 7.20 -48.09
C ASN A 212 2.22 7.24 -47.28
N ALA A 213 1.80 8.43 -46.85
CA ALA A 213 0.42 8.64 -46.41
C ALA A 213 -0.45 9.00 -47.63
N PRO A 214 -1.57 8.30 -47.88
CA PRO A 214 -2.44 8.62 -48.99
C PRO A 214 -3.01 10.05 -48.82
N MET A 215 -2.80 10.88 -49.84
CA MET A 215 -3.35 12.21 -49.97
C MET A 215 -4.88 12.18 -49.82
N CYS A 216 -5.39 12.53 -48.63
CA CYS A 216 -6.79 12.91 -48.49
C CYS A 216 -6.95 14.31 -49.10
N ALA A 217 -7.28 14.35 -50.39
CA ALA A 217 -7.78 15.55 -51.04
C ALA A 217 -9.12 15.94 -50.40
N SER A 218 -9.08 16.87 -49.43
CA SER A 218 -10.28 17.52 -48.91
C SER A 218 -10.49 18.83 -49.64
N THR A 219 -11.32 18.78 -50.67
CA THR A 219 -11.97 19.94 -51.28
C THR A 219 -13.00 20.50 -50.31
N SER A 220 -12.59 21.41 -49.43
CA SER A 220 -13.54 22.29 -48.75
C SER A 220 -12.92 23.64 -48.45
N ARG A 221 -13.14 24.59 -49.38
CA ARG A 221 -12.92 26.01 -49.16
C ARG A 221 -13.90 26.52 -48.09
N LYS A 222 -13.39 26.86 -46.91
CA LYS A 222 -13.97 27.92 -46.06
C LYS A 222 -12.84 28.77 -45.47
N PRO A 223 -12.91 30.11 -45.57
CA PRO A 223 -11.84 30.98 -45.10
C PRO A 223 -11.83 31.06 -43.57
N LEU A 224 -10.62 31.05 -43.00
CA LEU A 224 -10.35 31.42 -41.62
C LEU A 224 -10.59 32.92 -41.45
N VAL A 225 -11.71 33.30 -40.81
CA VAL A 225 -11.87 34.66 -40.28
C VAL A 225 -11.17 34.70 -38.92
N LEU A 226 -10.01 35.36 -38.92
CA LEU A 226 -9.17 35.63 -37.77
C LEU A 226 -9.83 36.72 -36.91
N GLY A 227 -10.59 36.33 -35.89
CA GLY A 227 -11.09 37.27 -34.89
C GLY A 227 -9.98 37.66 -33.92
N LYS A 228 -9.61 38.94 -33.90
CA LYS A 228 -8.92 39.61 -32.78
C LYS A 228 -8.95 41.13 -33.02
N ASN A 229 -9.79 41.83 -32.25
CA ASN A 229 -9.32 42.77 -31.23
C ASN A 229 -10.53 43.46 -30.57
N PHE A 230 -10.59 43.28 -29.26
CA PHE A 230 -11.38 44.07 -28.34
C PHE A 230 -10.72 45.44 -28.13
N CYS A 231 -11.53 46.41 -27.69
CA CYS A 231 -11.20 47.71 -27.11
C CYS A 231 -10.99 48.87 -28.09
N ASN A 232 -12.02 49.71 -28.25
CA ASN A 232 -12.18 50.97 -27.51
C ASN A 232 -13.37 51.75 -28.08
N GLY A 233 -14.29 52.20 -27.21
CA GLY A 233 -15.11 53.38 -27.52
C GLY A 233 -14.23 54.64 -27.59
N PRO A 234 -14.73 55.81 -28.04
CA PRO A 234 -16.06 56.29 -27.66
C PRO A 234 -16.85 57.07 -28.74
N ARG A 235 -18.10 57.35 -28.33
CA ARG A 235 -18.91 58.56 -28.53
C ARG A 235 -19.65 58.82 -29.85
N ALA A 236 -20.96 59.00 -29.63
CA ALA A 236 -21.96 59.79 -30.32
C ALA A 236 -21.46 60.87 -31.29
N THR A 237 -22.05 60.89 -32.48
CA THR A 237 -23.22 61.73 -32.83
C THR A 237 -24.04 61.03 -33.89
#